data_AF-A0A0N4TYL5-F1
#
_entry.id   AF-A0A0N4TYL5-F1
#
_cell.length_a   1.000
_cell.length_b   1.000
_cell.length_c   1.000
_cell.angle_alpha   90.00
_cell.angle_beta   90.00
_cell.angle_gamma   90.00
#
_symmetry.space_group_name_H-M   'P 1'
#
loop_
_entity.id
_entity.type
_entity.pdbx_description
1 polymer ?
#
loop_
_entity_poly.entity_id
_entity_poly.type
_entity_poly.pdbx_seq_one_letter_code
_entity_poly.pdbx_strand_id
1 'polypeptide(L)'
;MFYYTCHQQWYHCTVYIIGALLLLLTQRIQAEFFNVHKPDRALIVLSAPSIWDDNYHDLFETIIAFQIEFAKTIHEHDNVVILADKHTLPYLDGRSPSVKSRLPLDALIQASVYDINIRDFAPFGVRQLVKFSYRPPNFATIAARQIDESIKRFIEDYKIRVDKKELELILSAQHVVDNGINRAIIDKRVLDENQGKVPEWAIMIKLFNAFRKVTIVDNPMNTTQLRLDDVMSFIDDQILVIPTLDKDMRAYLDAELFKKFRDEVMLIDLPAYLDKDRRGNCGMYTAILATDKFLYVPVFGNDPGNWKRGHSTMMDKIIIHMIEVNTRKTVVPVNVPRTICERGISLRSLAWTLRGNVADHVIQVARGTPAKIFA
;
A
#
# COMPACT_ATOMS: atom_id res chain seq x y z
N MET A 1 38.67 -75.85 -1.49
CA MET A 1 38.14 -75.24 -2.73
C MET A 1 36.87 -74.49 -2.33
N PHE A 2 36.92 -73.16 -2.42
CA PHE A 2 35.88 -72.12 -2.30
C PHE A 2 34.78 -72.24 -1.24
N TYR A 3 34.79 -71.32 -0.25
CA TYR A 3 33.62 -70.55 0.21
C TYR A 3 34.11 -69.46 1.18
N TYR A 4 34.57 -68.33 0.64
CA TYR A 4 34.73 -67.07 1.36
C TYR A 4 34.27 -65.97 0.40
N THR A 5 33.58 -64.97 0.95
CA THR A 5 33.00 -63.75 0.32
C THR A 5 31.51 -63.82 -0.04
N CYS A 6 30.62 -63.67 0.95
CA CYS A 6 29.24 -63.23 0.67
C CYS A 6 28.56 -62.45 1.82
N HIS A 7 29.30 -61.71 2.66
CA HIS A 7 28.67 -60.91 3.72
C HIS A 7 29.10 -59.44 3.84
N GLN A 8 30.13 -58.98 3.13
CA GLN A 8 30.57 -57.58 3.21
C GLN A 8 29.84 -56.63 2.24
N GLN A 9 29.18 -57.14 1.20
CA GLN A 9 28.61 -56.30 0.14
C GLN A 9 27.22 -55.75 0.48
N TRP A 10 26.48 -56.37 1.40
CA TRP A 10 25.16 -55.92 1.82
C TRP A 10 25.21 -54.72 2.78
N TYR A 11 26.22 -54.64 3.65
CA TYR A 11 26.34 -53.53 4.61
C TYR A 11 26.67 -52.20 3.93
N HIS A 12 27.48 -52.19 2.88
CA HIS A 12 27.81 -50.96 2.16
C HIS A 12 26.64 -50.41 1.33
N CYS A 13 25.81 -51.26 0.72
CA CYS A 13 24.59 -50.80 0.02
C CYS A 13 23.56 -50.21 0.98
N THR A 14 23.36 -50.82 2.15
CA THR A 14 22.34 -50.38 3.11
C THR A 14 22.71 -49.03 3.74
N VAL A 15 23.99 -48.79 4.05
CA VAL A 15 24.48 -47.50 4.59
C VAL A 15 24.43 -46.39 3.53
N TYR A 16 24.70 -46.69 2.25
CA TYR A 16 24.56 -45.70 1.18
C TYR A 16 23.10 -45.33 0.90
N ILE A 17 22.18 -46.30 0.95
CA ILE A 17 20.74 -46.03 0.76
C ILE A 17 20.18 -45.24 1.93
N ILE A 18 20.56 -45.55 3.17
CA ILE A 18 20.14 -44.79 4.36
C ILE A 18 20.78 -43.39 4.36
N GLY A 19 22.05 -43.25 3.98
CA GLY A 19 22.73 -41.96 3.86
C GLY A 19 22.14 -41.08 2.75
N ALA A 20 21.79 -41.66 1.59
CA ALA A 20 21.10 -40.96 0.52
C ALA A 20 19.65 -40.61 0.88
N LEU A 21 18.93 -41.48 1.60
CA LEU A 21 17.62 -41.15 2.15
C LEU A 21 17.70 -40.05 3.20
N LEU A 22 18.72 -40.04 4.06
CA LEU A 22 18.96 -38.96 5.03
C LEU A 22 19.33 -37.65 4.35
N LEU A 23 20.13 -37.68 3.27
CA LEU A 23 20.42 -36.49 2.45
C LEU A 23 19.20 -35.96 1.70
N LEU A 24 18.37 -36.85 1.16
CA LEU A 24 17.07 -36.51 0.54
C LEU A 24 16.02 -36.07 1.58
N LEU A 25 16.11 -36.56 2.82
CA LEU A 25 15.30 -36.13 3.96
C LEU A 25 15.83 -34.85 4.61
N THR A 26 17.10 -34.49 4.45
CA THR A 26 17.62 -33.16 4.85
C THR A 26 17.42 -32.10 3.78
N GLN A 27 17.12 -32.51 2.53
CA GLN A 27 16.45 -31.66 1.54
C GLN A 27 14.95 -31.51 1.83
N ARG A 28 14.46 -31.93 3.01
CA ARG A 28 13.14 -31.54 3.52
C ARG A 28 13.06 -30.03 3.60
N ILE A 29 12.40 -29.46 2.58
CA ILE A 29 11.44 -28.38 2.69
C ILE A 29 11.95 -27.26 3.60
N GLN A 30 12.95 -26.51 3.15
CA GLN A 30 12.99 -25.11 3.53
C GLN A 30 11.74 -24.51 2.90
N ALA A 31 10.63 -24.51 3.64
CA ALA A 31 9.41 -23.88 3.18
C ALA A 31 9.78 -22.43 2.87
N GLU A 32 9.75 -22.08 1.59
CA GLU A 32 10.06 -20.73 1.17
C GLU A 32 8.94 -19.83 1.70
N PHE A 33 9.29 -18.93 2.62
CA PHE A 33 8.34 -17.98 3.17
C PHE A 33 7.83 -17.06 2.06
N PHE A 34 6.55 -16.72 2.13
CA PHE A 34 5.93 -15.79 1.19
C PHE A 34 6.62 -14.43 1.23
N ASN A 35 6.89 -13.89 2.43
CA ASN A 35 7.66 -12.65 2.55
C ASN A 35 9.14 -12.95 2.78
N VAL A 36 10.03 -12.16 2.16
CA VAL A 36 11.49 -12.32 2.23
C VAL A 36 12.17 -11.10 2.83
N HIS A 37 13.21 -11.30 3.65
CA HIS A 37 14.03 -10.21 4.17
C HIS A 37 15.09 -9.84 3.13
N LYS A 38 14.79 -8.85 2.29
CA LYS A 38 15.75 -8.29 1.33
C LYS A 38 15.78 -6.77 1.45
N PRO A 39 16.98 -6.13 1.46
CA PRO A 39 17.10 -4.68 1.62
C PRO A 39 16.38 -3.86 0.56
N ASP A 40 16.09 -4.47 -0.59
CA ASP A 40 15.49 -3.81 -1.75
C ASP A 40 13.99 -4.08 -1.93
N ARG A 41 13.35 -4.75 -0.96
CA ARG A 41 11.90 -4.95 -0.94
C ARG A 41 11.27 -4.15 0.20
N ALA A 42 10.35 -3.26 -0.15
CA ALA A 42 9.48 -2.65 0.83
C ALA A 42 8.48 -3.68 1.35
N LEU A 43 7.90 -3.43 2.52
CA LEU A 43 6.71 -4.14 2.98
C LEU A 43 5.49 -3.25 2.76
N ILE A 44 4.50 -3.75 2.04
CA ILE A 44 3.20 -3.11 1.90
C ILE A 44 2.21 -3.81 2.83
N VAL A 45 1.62 -3.07 3.75
CA VAL A 45 0.58 -3.58 4.66
C VAL A 45 -0.77 -3.11 4.15
N LEU A 46 -1.68 -4.06 3.92
CA LEU A 46 -3.09 -3.82 3.58
C LEU A 46 -3.97 -4.12 4.79
N SER A 47 -5.16 -3.51 4.85
CA SER A 47 -6.20 -3.88 5.81
C SER A 47 -7.44 -4.37 5.06
N ALA A 48 -7.90 -5.57 5.36
CA ALA A 48 -9.15 -6.09 4.83
C ALA A 48 -10.35 -5.49 5.57
N PRO A 49 -11.49 -5.25 4.88
CA PRO A 49 -12.71 -4.85 5.55
C PRO A 49 -13.21 -5.98 6.44
N SER A 50 -13.89 -5.66 7.54
CA SER A 50 -14.63 -6.68 8.30
C SER A 50 -15.82 -7.18 7.48
N ILE A 51 -16.14 -8.47 7.58
CA ILE A 51 -17.39 -9.02 7.02
C ILE A 51 -18.65 -8.36 7.61
N TRP A 52 -18.52 -7.70 8.76
CA TRP A 52 -19.58 -6.96 9.43
C TRP A 52 -19.47 -5.45 9.26
N ASP A 53 -18.61 -4.96 8.37
CA ASP A 53 -18.55 -3.54 8.05
C ASP A 53 -19.68 -3.16 7.08
N ASP A 54 -20.66 -2.44 7.59
CA ASP A 54 -21.82 -1.97 6.82
C ASP A 54 -21.41 -1.09 5.62
N ASN A 55 -20.27 -0.38 5.69
CA ASN A 55 -19.83 0.50 4.60
C ASN A 55 -19.37 -0.26 3.36
N TYR A 56 -18.88 -1.49 3.56
CA TYR A 56 -18.32 -2.34 2.53
C TYR A 56 -19.15 -3.60 2.29
N HIS A 57 -20.30 -3.75 2.93
CA HIS A 57 -21.11 -4.98 2.87
C HIS A 57 -21.42 -5.42 1.43
N ASP A 58 -21.81 -4.47 0.56
CA ASP A 58 -22.15 -4.74 -0.84
C ASP A 58 -20.92 -5.03 -1.74
N LEU A 59 -19.73 -4.63 -1.28
CA LEU A 59 -18.48 -4.77 -2.02
C LEU A 59 -17.49 -5.74 -1.37
N PHE A 60 -17.86 -6.38 -0.25
CA PHE A 60 -16.96 -7.12 0.61
C PHE A 60 -16.15 -8.15 -0.17
N GLU A 61 -16.81 -9.08 -0.87
CA GLU A 61 -16.13 -10.12 -1.65
C GLU A 61 -15.31 -9.55 -2.80
N THR A 62 -15.74 -8.43 -3.40
CA THR A 62 -14.99 -7.73 -4.46
C THR A 62 -13.70 -7.14 -3.91
N ILE A 63 -13.75 -6.50 -2.74
CA ILE A 63 -12.58 -5.92 -2.08
C ILE A 63 -11.61 -7.04 -1.66
N ILE A 64 -12.12 -8.14 -1.08
CA ILE A 64 -11.29 -9.29 -0.70
C ILE A 64 -10.59 -9.89 -1.93
N ALA A 65 -11.34 -10.17 -3.00
CA ALA A 65 -10.76 -10.71 -4.23
C ALA A 65 -9.70 -9.77 -4.82
N PHE A 66 -9.99 -8.46 -4.85
CA PHE A 66 -9.06 -7.45 -5.32
C PHE A 66 -7.79 -7.39 -4.46
N GLN A 67 -7.90 -7.39 -3.14
CA GLN A 67 -6.76 -7.36 -2.23
C GLN A 67 -5.89 -8.63 -2.34
N ILE A 68 -6.47 -9.81 -2.57
CA ILE A 68 -5.71 -11.04 -2.80
C ILE A 68 -4.90 -10.95 -4.09
N GLU A 69 -5.52 -10.52 -5.19
CA GLU A 69 -4.81 -10.39 -6.46
C GLU A 69 -3.76 -9.27 -6.40
N PHE A 70 -4.08 -8.14 -5.76
CA PHE A 70 -3.11 -7.07 -5.56
C PHE A 70 -1.92 -7.52 -4.69
N ALA A 71 -2.17 -8.28 -3.63
CA ALA A 71 -1.11 -8.86 -2.80
C ALA A 71 -0.21 -9.82 -3.61
N LYS A 72 -0.79 -10.67 -4.47
CA LYS A 72 0.02 -11.53 -5.36
C LYS A 72 0.91 -10.69 -6.29
N THR A 73 0.36 -9.65 -6.92
CA THR A 73 1.13 -8.73 -7.76
C THR A 73 2.25 -8.04 -6.99
N ILE A 74 1.99 -7.59 -5.76
CA ILE A 74 3.02 -6.99 -4.90
C ILE A 74 4.11 -8.01 -4.58
N HIS A 75 3.73 -9.23 -4.20
CA HIS A 75 4.68 -10.26 -3.75
C HIS A 75 5.73 -10.65 -4.80
N GLU A 76 5.40 -10.53 -6.10
CA GLU A 76 6.36 -10.73 -7.19
C GLU A 76 7.56 -9.76 -7.10
N HIS A 77 7.41 -8.62 -6.42
CA HIS A 77 8.34 -7.49 -6.49
C HIS A 77 8.78 -7.00 -5.11
N ASP A 78 7.84 -6.79 -4.20
CA ASP A 78 8.00 -6.36 -2.82
C ASP A 78 7.45 -7.42 -1.84
N ASN A 79 7.37 -7.09 -0.55
CA ASN A 79 6.69 -7.90 0.46
C ASN A 79 5.27 -7.36 0.71
N VAL A 80 4.34 -8.23 1.10
CA VAL A 80 2.98 -7.81 1.45
C VAL A 80 2.41 -8.61 2.61
N VAL A 81 1.66 -7.93 3.46
CA VAL A 81 0.86 -8.55 4.52
C VAL A 81 -0.53 -7.94 4.50
N ILE A 82 -1.56 -8.78 4.73
CA ILE A 82 -2.93 -8.32 4.93
C ILE A 82 -3.34 -8.50 6.39
N LEU A 83 -3.81 -7.41 7.00
CA LEU A 83 -4.43 -7.40 8.31
C LEU A 83 -5.92 -7.73 8.15
N ALA A 84 -6.42 -8.71 8.91
CA ALA A 84 -7.84 -9.04 8.90
C ALA A 84 -8.30 -9.54 10.27
N ASP A 85 -9.56 -9.26 10.62
CA ASP A 85 -10.14 -9.81 11.83
C ASP A 85 -10.38 -11.33 11.70
N LYS A 86 -10.66 -11.97 12.83
CA LYS A 86 -10.85 -13.43 12.92
C LYS A 86 -11.91 -13.98 11.96
N HIS A 87 -12.96 -13.23 11.68
CA HIS A 87 -14.11 -13.67 10.89
C HIS A 87 -13.92 -13.40 9.40
N THR A 88 -13.08 -12.42 9.06
CA THR A 88 -12.69 -12.11 7.68
C THR A 88 -11.56 -13.02 7.18
N LEU A 89 -10.63 -13.45 8.05
CA LEU A 89 -9.49 -14.31 7.67
C LEU A 89 -9.83 -15.53 6.79
N PRO A 90 -10.93 -16.29 7.05
CA PRO A 90 -11.33 -17.41 6.19
C PRO A 90 -11.50 -17.06 4.71
N TYR A 91 -11.84 -15.81 4.39
CA TYR A 91 -12.01 -15.34 3.00
C TYR A 91 -10.67 -15.03 2.32
N LEU A 92 -9.58 -14.89 3.08
CA LEU A 92 -8.24 -14.60 2.56
C LEU A 92 -7.37 -15.86 2.45
N ASP A 93 -7.54 -16.84 3.34
CA ASP A 93 -6.74 -18.07 3.36
C ASP A 93 -7.40 -19.27 2.65
N GLY A 94 -8.59 -19.05 2.06
CA GLY A 94 -9.31 -20.04 1.28
C GLY A 94 -10.13 -21.04 2.11
N ARG A 95 -10.37 -20.76 3.40
CA ARG A 95 -11.33 -21.54 4.21
C ARG A 95 -12.79 -21.20 3.88
N SER A 96 -13.06 -20.04 3.31
CA SER A 96 -14.39 -19.66 2.81
C SER A 96 -14.62 -20.17 1.38
N PRO A 97 -15.78 -20.78 1.08
CA PRO A 97 -16.08 -21.25 -0.28
C PRO A 97 -16.41 -20.11 -1.27
N SER A 98 -16.70 -18.89 -0.79
CA SER A 98 -17.08 -17.76 -1.64
C SER A 98 -15.92 -17.22 -2.49
N VAL A 99 -14.68 -17.35 -2.00
CA VAL A 99 -13.50 -16.78 -2.66
C VAL A 99 -12.56 -17.92 -3.05
N LYS A 100 -12.29 -18.06 -4.35
CA LYS A 100 -11.47 -19.16 -4.89
C LYS A 100 -9.97 -18.93 -4.72
N SER A 101 -9.54 -17.67 -4.70
CA SER A 101 -8.14 -17.31 -4.48
C SER A 101 -7.81 -17.31 -3.00
N ARG A 102 -6.53 -17.57 -2.67
CA ARG A 102 -6.04 -17.56 -1.29
C ARG A 102 -4.63 -17.01 -1.20
N LEU A 103 -4.25 -16.57 -0.01
CA LEU A 103 -2.89 -16.24 0.39
C LEU A 103 -2.37 -17.28 1.39
N PRO A 104 -1.05 -17.50 1.44
CA PRO A 104 -0.46 -18.33 2.49
C PRO A 104 -0.59 -17.62 3.85
N LEU A 105 -0.64 -18.40 4.94
CA LEU A 105 -0.92 -17.87 6.27
C LEU A 105 0.18 -16.94 6.80
N ASP A 106 1.41 -17.04 6.29
CA ASP A 106 2.53 -16.15 6.62
C ASP A 106 2.49 -14.81 5.86
N ALA A 107 1.45 -14.58 5.05
CA ALA A 107 1.07 -13.30 4.47
C ALA A 107 -0.06 -12.61 5.23
N LEU A 108 -0.61 -13.23 6.28
CA LEU A 108 -1.80 -12.76 6.98
C LEU A 108 -1.49 -12.51 8.46
N ILE A 109 -2.05 -11.42 9.00
CA ILE A 109 -2.03 -11.15 10.44
C ILE A 109 -3.46 -11.00 10.94
N GLN A 110 -3.82 -11.75 11.99
CA GLN A 110 -5.08 -11.55 12.68
C GLN A 110 -5.04 -10.24 13.47
N ALA A 111 -5.77 -9.21 13.02
CA ALA A 111 -5.87 -7.91 13.66
C ALA A 111 -7.18 -7.20 13.28
N SER A 112 -7.79 -6.52 14.24
CA SER A 112 -9.03 -5.77 14.03
C SER A 112 -8.72 -4.30 13.74
N VAL A 113 -8.39 -3.99 12.49
CA VAL A 113 -8.24 -2.63 11.95
C VAL A 113 -9.52 -2.26 11.21
N TYR A 114 -10.09 -1.08 11.50
CA TYR A 114 -11.49 -0.78 11.20
C TYR A 114 -11.77 -0.05 9.89
N ASP A 115 -10.76 0.20 9.06
CA ASP A 115 -10.95 0.78 7.73
C ASP A 115 -9.87 0.24 6.78
N ILE A 116 -10.20 0.14 5.49
CA ILE A 116 -9.31 -0.41 4.46
C ILE A 116 -8.29 0.62 3.97
N ASN A 117 -8.58 1.92 4.10
CA ASN A 117 -7.69 3.02 3.69
C ASN A 117 -6.58 3.23 4.73
N ILE A 118 -5.85 2.16 5.04
CA ILE A 118 -4.87 2.08 6.12
C ILE A 118 -3.81 3.17 6.07
N ARG A 119 -3.47 3.65 4.86
CA ARG A 119 -2.51 4.74 4.68
C ARG A 119 -2.91 6.00 5.46
N ASP A 120 -4.21 6.29 5.54
CA ASP A 120 -4.73 7.55 6.06
C ASP A 120 -4.53 7.71 7.56
N PHE A 121 -4.48 6.61 8.29
CA PHE A 121 -4.44 6.62 9.75
C PHE A 121 -3.24 5.87 10.32
N ALA A 122 -2.53 5.05 9.54
CA ALA A 122 -1.28 4.44 9.98
C ALA A 122 -0.17 5.48 10.20
N PRO A 123 0.88 5.15 10.97
CA PRO A 123 2.07 5.99 11.05
C PRO A 123 2.72 6.18 9.68
N PHE A 124 3.13 7.39 9.34
CA PHE A 124 3.83 7.66 8.08
C PHE A 124 4.84 8.80 8.22
N GLY A 125 5.66 8.96 7.19
CA GLY A 125 6.77 9.91 7.14
C GLY A 125 8.01 9.24 6.56
N VAL A 126 8.78 9.98 5.78
CA VAL A 126 9.97 9.45 5.07
C VAL A 126 11.22 9.51 5.94
N ARG A 127 11.31 10.49 6.86
CA ARG A 127 12.45 10.66 7.77
C ARG A 127 12.23 9.94 9.10
N GLN A 128 11.00 9.96 9.59
CA GLN A 128 10.59 9.31 10.82
C GLN A 128 9.22 8.69 10.59
N LEU A 129 9.00 7.50 11.13
CA LEU A 129 7.68 6.90 11.15
C LEU A 129 6.86 7.56 12.26
N VAL A 130 5.96 8.49 11.89
CA VAL A 130 5.23 9.32 12.84
C VAL A 130 3.75 8.96 12.86
N LYS A 131 3.19 8.72 14.05
CA LYS A 131 1.74 8.57 14.23
C LYS A 131 1.09 9.93 14.47
N PHE A 132 0.29 10.40 13.52
CA PHE A 132 -0.56 11.60 13.67
C PHE A 132 -1.96 11.24 14.18
N SER A 133 -2.76 12.24 14.52
CA SER A 133 -4.18 12.04 14.86
C SER A 133 -5.03 11.94 13.60
N TYR A 134 -5.84 10.89 13.47
CA TYR A 134 -6.76 10.73 12.34
C TYR A 134 -8.15 11.23 12.69
N ARG A 135 -8.52 12.42 12.21
CA ARG A 135 -9.83 13.06 12.47
C ARG A 135 -10.35 13.79 11.22
N PRO A 136 -10.57 13.08 10.10
CA PRO A 136 -11.05 13.72 8.89
C PRO A 136 -12.43 14.36 9.14
N PRO A 137 -12.71 15.54 8.55
CA PRO A 137 -13.93 16.30 8.82
C PRO A 137 -15.20 15.60 8.31
N ASN A 138 -15.07 14.70 7.34
CA ASN A 138 -16.19 13.99 6.72
C ASN A 138 -16.65 12.75 7.51
N PHE A 139 -15.97 12.40 8.60
CA PHE A 139 -16.36 11.27 9.47
C PHE A 139 -17.00 11.77 10.75
N ALA A 140 -17.94 10.98 11.28
CA ALA A 140 -18.38 11.14 12.65
C ALA A 140 -17.19 11.00 13.61
N THR A 141 -17.05 11.91 14.58
CA THR A 141 -15.92 11.95 15.52
C THR A 141 -15.66 10.60 16.20
N ILE A 142 -16.71 9.86 16.55
CA ILE A 142 -16.60 8.55 17.21
C ILE A 142 -16.01 7.51 16.24
N ALA A 143 -16.48 7.47 14.99
CA ALA A 143 -15.98 6.55 13.98
C ALA A 143 -14.49 6.80 13.68
N ALA A 144 -14.12 8.07 13.44
CA ALA A 144 -12.71 8.44 13.21
C ALA A 144 -11.80 8.06 14.40
N ARG A 145 -12.29 8.23 15.64
CA ARG A 145 -11.58 7.78 16.85
C ARG A 145 -11.42 6.27 16.89
N GLN A 146 -12.47 5.50 16.58
CA GLN A 146 -12.40 4.04 16.57
C GLN A 146 -11.39 3.53 15.54
N ILE A 147 -11.37 4.10 14.33
CA ILE A 147 -10.38 3.79 13.29
C ILE A 147 -8.96 4.09 13.80
N ASP A 148 -8.74 5.30 14.33
CA ASP A 148 -7.45 5.72 14.86
C ASP A 148 -6.95 4.86 16.04
N GLU A 149 -7.84 4.45 16.94
CA GLU A 149 -7.51 3.54 18.05
C GLU A 149 -7.26 2.10 17.57
N SER A 150 -7.91 1.66 16.48
CA SER A 150 -7.71 0.32 15.93
C SER A 150 -6.25 0.09 15.49
N ILE A 151 -5.64 1.05 14.81
CA ILE A 151 -4.24 0.96 14.41
C ILE A 151 -3.27 1.14 15.58
N LYS A 152 -3.61 1.96 16.59
CA LYS A 152 -2.78 2.13 17.79
C LYS A 152 -2.70 0.81 18.57
N ARG A 153 -3.83 0.13 18.76
CA ARG A 153 -3.87 -1.20 19.36
C ARG A 153 -3.02 -2.20 18.58
N PHE A 154 -3.14 -2.24 17.25
CA PHE A 154 -2.29 -3.09 16.41
C PHE A 154 -0.79 -2.81 16.64
N ILE A 155 -0.39 -1.54 16.64
CA ILE A 155 1.00 -1.13 16.90
C ILE A 155 1.47 -1.58 18.28
N GLU A 156 0.62 -1.47 19.30
CA GLU A 156 0.93 -1.81 20.69
C GLU A 156 1.00 -3.32 20.91
N ASP A 157 -0.02 -4.07 20.47
CA ASP A 157 -0.12 -5.53 20.59
C ASP A 157 1.07 -6.24 19.94
N TYR A 158 1.50 -5.73 18.78
CA TYR A 158 2.62 -6.30 18.03
C TYR A 158 3.95 -5.56 18.26
N LYS A 159 4.00 -4.58 19.17
CA LYS A 159 5.22 -3.83 19.53
C LYS A 159 5.93 -3.23 18.31
N ILE A 160 5.15 -2.71 17.37
CA ILE A 160 5.69 -2.07 16.16
C ILE A 160 6.34 -0.75 16.57
N ARG A 161 7.61 -0.59 16.22
CA ARG A 161 8.36 0.63 16.53
C ARG A 161 7.82 1.80 15.70
N VAL A 162 7.39 2.85 16.40
CA VAL A 162 7.03 4.16 15.84
C VAL A 162 8.01 5.17 16.40
N ASP A 163 8.61 6.01 15.56
CA ASP A 163 9.65 6.94 15.99
C ASP A 163 9.10 8.11 16.80
N LYS A 164 7.87 8.54 16.48
CA LYS A 164 7.21 9.64 17.18
C LYS A 164 5.68 9.55 17.13
N LYS A 165 5.02 10.05 18.18
CA LYS A 165 3.57 10.26 18.21
C LYS A 165 3.30 11.77 18.26
N GLU A 166 2.60 12.29 17.25
CA GLU A 166 2.21 13.71 17.10
C GLU A 166 0.69 13.82 17.18
N LEU A 167 0.11 13.44 18.33
CA LEU A 167 -1.35 13.24 18.49
C LEU A 167 -2.16 14.54 18.53
N GLU A 168 -1.48 15.68 18.61
CA GLU A 168 -2.08 17.01 18.58
C GLU A 168 -2.23 17.58 17.16
N LEU A 169 -1.49 17.04 16.18
CA LEU A 169 -1.65 17.38 14.77
C LEU A 169 -2.62 16.39 14.11
N ILE A 170 -3.72 16.92 13.58
CA ILE A 170 -4.64 16.17 12.73
C ILE A 170 -4.03 16.11 11.34
N LEU A 171 -3.74 14.90 10.86
CA LEU A 171 -3.17 14.70 9.54
C LEU A 171 -3.56 13.32 9.02
N SER A 172 -4.27 13.32 7.89
CA SER A 172 -4.52 12.12 7.08
C SER A 172 -3.55 12.10 5.89
N ALA A 173 -3.04 10.92 5.55
CA ALA A 173 -2.15 10.75 4.39
C ALA A 173 -2.84 11.03 3.04
N GLN A 174 -4.17 11.10 3.00
CA GLN A 174 -4.93 11.57 1.82
C GLN A 174 -4.55 13.00 1.39
N HIS A 175 -4.00 13.78 2.32
CA HIS A 175 -3.54 15.15 2.10
C HIS A 175 -2.03 15.24 1.90
N VAL A 176 -1.33 14.11 1.70
CA VAL A 176 0.13 14.03 1.67
C VAL A 176 0.62 13.25 0.47
N VAL A 177 1.46 13.91 -0.33
CA VAL A 177 2.17 13.28 -1.45
C VAL A 177 3.67 13.42 -1.23
N ASP A 178 4.29 12.32 -0.84
CA ASP A 178 5.74 12.23 -0.60
C ASP A 178 6.45 11.43 -1.69
N ASN A 179 7.75 11.68 -1.85
CA ASN A 179 8.63 10.98 -2.79
C ASN A 179 9.33 9.75 -2.18
N GLY A 180 8.97 9.33 -0.96
CA GLY A 180 9.63 8.24 -0.26
C GLY A 180 11.03 8.55 0.31
N ILE A 181 11.57 9.76 0.09
CA ILE A 181 12.95 10.11 0.44
C ILE A 181 13.01 11.28 1.42
N ASN A 182 12.55 12.45 0.98
CA ASN A 182 12.78 13.71 1.70
C ASN A 182 11.92 14.89 1.27
N ARG A 183 10.93 14.70 0.40
CA ARG A 183 10.02 15.76 -0.04
C ARG A 183 8.59 15.31 0.19
N ALA A 184 7.75 16.25 0.61
CA ALA A 184 6.31 16.09 0.64
C ALA A 184 5.58 17.36 0.18
N ILE A 185 4.51 17.15 -0.59
CA ILE A 185 3.49 18.14 -0.92
C ILE A 185 2.31 17.87 -0.01
N ILE A 186 1.81 18.92 0.63
CA ILE A 186 0.75 18.85 1.63
C ILE A 186 -0.43 19.70 1.16
N ASP A 187 -1.63 19.18 1.30
CA ASP A 187 -2.86 19.92 0.98
C ASP A 187 -3.04 21.07 1.97
N LYS A 188 -3.39 22.26 1.48
CA LYS A 188 -3.72 23.42 2.31
C LYS A 188 -4.82 23.13 3.31
N ARG A 189 -5.74 22.19 3.02
CA ARG A 189 -6.77 21.72 3.97
C ARG A 189 -6.21 21.31 5.33
N VAL A 190 -4.96 20.86 5.40
CA VAL A 190 -4.30 20.53 6.67
C VAL A 190 -4.20 21.74 7.60
N LEU A 191 -3.99 22.94 7.06
CA LEU A 191 -3.98 24.17 7.86
C LEU A 191 -5.39 24.47 8.40
N ASP A 192 -6.41 24.33 7.55
CA ASP A 192 -7.82 24.58 7.90
C ASP A 192 -8.31 23.62 8.98
N GLU A 193 -8.04 22.32 8.85
CA GLU A 193 -8.46 21.27 9.81
C GLU A 193 -7.85 21.42 11.20
N ASN A 194 -6.69 22.09 11.28
CA ASN A 194 -5.95 22.35 12.50
C ASN A 194 -6.08 23.79 13.00
N GLN A 195 -6.89 24.62 12.33
CA GLN A 195 -7.10 26.01 12.70
C GLN A 195 -7.59 26.11 14.16
N GLY A 196 -6.94 26.98 14.94
CA GLY A 196 -7.24 27.18 16.36
C GLY A 196 -6.77 26.06 17.29
N LYS A 197 -6.25 24.94 16.77
CA LYS A 197 -5.70 23.83 17.57
C LYS A 197 -4.19 23.85 17.63
N VAL A 198 -3.56 23.97 16.46
CA VAL A 198 -2.10 23.99 16.31
C VAL A 198 -1.71 25.22 15.48
N PRO A 199 -0.84 26.10 15.99
CA PRO A 199 -0.34 27.22 15.19
C PRO A 199 0.38 26.74 13.93
N GLU A 200 0.22 27.44 12.80
CA GLU A 200 0.78 27.03 11.50
C GLU A 200 2.30 26.77 11.55
N TRP A 201 3.06 27.60 12.26
CA TRP A 201 4.51 27.39 12.43
C TRP A 201 4.84 26.06 13.11
N ALA A 202 4.01 25.62 14.07
CA ALA A 202 4.18 24.35 14.76
C ALA A 202 3.79 23.17 13.86
N ILE A 203 2.75 23.33 13.03
CA ILE A 203 2.40 22.37 11.97
C ILE A 203 3.61 22.16 11.06
N MET A 204 4.21 23.25 10.56
CA MET A 204 5.38 23.20 9.67
C MET A 204 6.58 22.50 10.33
N ILE A 205 6.89 22.76 11.60
CA ILE A 205 7.98 22.06 12.31
C ILE A 205 7.71 20.55 12.38
N LYS A 206 6.48 20.15 12.75
CA LYS A 206 6.10 18.73 12.83
C LYS A 206 6.22 18.06 11.46
N LEU A 207 5.77 18.72 10.39
CA LEU A 207 5.91 18.23 9.01
C LEU A 207 7.38 18.14 8.55
N PHE A 208 8.23 19.13 8.85
CA PHE A 208 9.66 19.09 8.52
C PHE A 208 10.41 17.96 9.26
N ASN A 209 9.98 17.61 10.47
CA ASN A 209 10.53 16.46 11.18
C ASN A 209 10.16 15.13 10.51
N ALA A 210 8.93 15.01 9.99
CA ALA A 210 8.47 13.80 9.29
C ALA A 210 9.03 13.69 7.85
N PHE A 211 9.18 14.80 7.12
CA PHE A 211 9.45 14.79 5.68
C PHE A 211 10.69 15.53 5.18
N ARG A 212 11.40 16.30 6.01
CA ARG A 212 12.58 17.13 5.64
C ARG A 212 12.29 18.35 4.75
N LYS A 213 11.75 18.21 3.55
CA LYS A 213 11.34 19.35 2.69
C LYS A 213 9.83 19.26 2.43
N VAL A 214 9.11 20.32 2.76
CA VAL A 214 7.65 20.37 2.70
C VAL A 214 7.20 21.63 1.99
N THR A 215 6.25 21.49 1.08
CA THR A 215 5.47 22.59 0.49
C THR A 215 3.99 22.35 0.72
N ILE A 216 3.21 23.43 0.87
CA ILE A 216 1.76 23.37 0.99
C ILE A 216 1.16 23.95 -0.28
N VAL A 217 0.19 23.24 -0.88
CA VAL A 217 -0.49 23.66 -2.11
C VAL A 217 -2.00 23.48 -1.97
N ASP A 218 -2.77 24.27 -2.71
CA ASP A 218 -4.17 23.98 -2.93
C ASP A 218 -4.30 22.74 -3.83
N ASN A 219 -5.15 21.77 -3.45
CA ASN A 219 -5.44 20.63 -4.31
C ASN A 219 -6.02 21.13 -5.65
N PRO A 220 -5.37 20.89 -6.80
CA PRO A 220 -5.82 21.40 -8.08
C PRO A 220 -7.11 20.70 -8.57
N MET A 221 -7.68 19.76 -7.82
CA MET A 221 -9.00 19.20 -8.10
C MET A 221 -9.94 19.35 -6.90
N ASN A 222 -9.76 20.41 -6.10
CA ASN A 222 -10.56 20.67 -4.89
C ASN A 222 -12.07 20.82 -5.10
N THR A 223 -12.53 21.06 -6.34
CA THR A 223 -13.96 21.08 -6.73
C THR A 223 -14.55 19.68 -6.91
N THR A 224 -13.72 18.64 -6.81
CA THR A 224 -14.10 17.23 -6.84
C THR A 224 -13.97 16.62 -5.44
N GLN A 225 -14.33 15.33 -5.31
CA GLN A 225 -14.10 14.55 -4.09
C GLN A 225 -12.73 13.87 -4.06
N LEU A 226 -11.85 14.16 -5.03
CA LEU A 226 -10.55 13.52 -5.14
C LEU A 226 -9.60 13.97 -4.03
N ARG A 227 -8.88 12.99 -3.49
CA ARG A 227 -7.84 13.20 -2.50
C ARG A 227 -6.60 13.76 -3.17
N LEU A 228 -5.73 14.46 -2.43
CA LEU A 228 -4.49 15.00 -3.01
C LEU A 228 -3.61 13.87 -3.58
N ASP A 229 -3.59 12.74 -2.88
CA ASP A 229 -2.81 11.56 -3.26
C ASP A 229 -3.41 10.69 -4.36
N ASP A 230 -4.65 10.97 -4.78
CA ASP A 230 -5.19 10.47 -6.05
C ASP A 230 -4.81 11.39 -7.21
N VAL A 231 -4.66 12.69 -6.94
CA VAL A 231 -4.42 13.73 -7.95
C VAL A 231 -2.95 13.82 -8.34
N MET A 232 -2.01 13.57 -7.45
CA MET A 232 -0.59 13.67 -7.79
C MET A 232 0.25 12.60 -7.11
N SER A 233 1.30 12.17 -7.80
CA SER A 233 2.24 11.18 -7.26
C SER A 233 3.64 11.39 -7.80
N PHE A 234 4.64 11.16 -6.96
CA PHE A 234 6.03 11.07 -7.40
C PHE A 234 6.27 9.70 -8.06
N ILE A 235 6.74 9.72 -9.31
CA ILE A 235 7.18 8.50 -10.04
C ILE A 235 8.69 8.31 -9.97
N ASP A 236 9.43 9.35 -9.63
CA ASP A 236 10.86 9.32 -9.30
C ASP A 236 11.14 10.44 -8.28
N ASP A 237 12.39 10.60 -7.84
CA ASP A 237 12.80 11.50 -6.75
C ASP A 237 12.39 12.96 -6.99
N GLN A 238 12.29 13.34 -8.26
CA GLN A 238 12.09 14.69 -8.78
C GLN A 238 10.95 14.78 -9.79
N ILE A 239 10.24 13.70 -10.07
CA ILE A 239 9.25 13.67 -11.16
C ILE A 239 7.88 13.42 -10.57
N LEU A 240 7.02 14.44 -10.66
CA LEU A 240 5.66 14.42 -10.17
C LEU A 240 4.70 14.30 -11.36
N VAL A 241 3.88 13.25 -11.36
CA VAL A 241 2.79 13.12 -12.32
C VAL A 241 1.52 13.76 -11.75
N ILE A 242 0.78 14.43 -12.62
CA ILE A 242 -0.50 15.08 -12.33
C ILE A 242 -1.48 14.78 -13.47
N PRO A 243 -2.81 14.85 -13.25
CA PRO A 243 -3.76 14.81 -14.36
C PRO A 243 -3.54 16.02 -15.26
N THR A 244 -4.01 15.94 -16.52
CA THR A 244 -4.13 17.14 -17.36
C THR A 244 -5.04 18.16 -16.67
N LEU A 245 -4.49 19.32 -16.32
CA LEU A 245 -5.20 20.46 -15.73
C LEU A 245 -5.47 21.53 -16.80
N ASP A 246 -6.40 22.45 -16.52
CA ASP A 246 -6.49 23.68 -17.30
C ASP A 246 -5.22 24.53 -17.14
N LYS A 247 -4.98 25.41 -18.11
CA LYS A 247 -3.74 26.17 -18.21
C LYS A 247 -3.46 27.03 -16.97
N ASP A 248 -4.48 27.64 -16.40
CA ASP A 248 -4.31 28.58 -15.28
C ASP A 248 -4.02 27.82 -13.98
N MET A 249 -4.74 26.72 -13.72
CA MET A 249 -4.48 25.87 -12.56
C MET A 249 -3.15 25.14 -12.67
N ARG A 250 -2.76 24.71 -13.88
CA ARG A 250 -1.45 24.14 -14.16
C ARG A 250 -0.31 25.13 -13.87
N ALA A 251 -0.45 26.39 -14.31
CA ALA A 251 0.54 27.44 -14.06
C ALA A 251 0.61 27.83 -12.58
N TYR A 252 -0.54 27.88 -11.90
CA TYR A 252 -0.60 28.15 -10.47
C TYR A 252 0.12 27.06 -9.66
N LEU A 253 -0.16 25.78 -9.93
CA LEU A 253 0.51 24.67 -9.25
C LEU A 253 2.03 24.70 -9.48
N ASP A 254 2.46 24.95 -10.72
CA ASP A 254 3.87 25.08 -11.09
C ASP A 254 4.56 26.18 -10.25
N ALA A 255 3.93 27.35 -10.13
CA ALA A 255 4.44 28.46 -9.33
C ALA A 255 4.51 28.13 -7.82
N GLU A 256 3.49 27.48 -7.24
CA GLU A 256 3.49 27.08 -5.83
C GLU A 256 4.58 26.04 -5.53
N LEU A 257 4.78 25.06 -6.40
CA LEU A 257 5.87 24.08 -6.26
C LEU A 257 7.23 24.76 -6.40
N PHE A 258 7.39 25.68 -7.36
CA PHE A 258 8.64 26.40 -7.60
C PHE A 258 9.09 27.23 -6.38
N LYS A 259 8.15 27.84 -5.63
CA LYS A 259 8.50 28.62 -4.41
C LYS A 259 9.36 27.83 -3.42
N LYS A 260 9.12 26.52 -3.28
CA LYS A 260 9.81 25.68 -2.29
C LYS A 260 10.81 24.72 -2.89
N PHE A 261 10.43 24.05 -3.98
CA PHE A 261 11.25 23.06 -4.64
C PHE A 261 12.09 23.65 -5.77
N ARG A 262 11.84 24.89 -6.21
CA ARG A 262 12.49 25.50 -7.36
C ARG A 262 12.36 24.57 -8.57
N ASP A 263 13.42 24.42 -9.35
CA ASP A 263 13.51 23.47 -10.48
C ASP A 263 13.83 22.02 -10.04
N GLU A 264 13.76 21.68 -8.75
CA GLU A 264 14.04 20.31 -8.28
C GLU A 264 12.89 19.32 -8.58
N VAL A 265 11.71 19.79 -9.01
CA VAL A 265 10.55 18.95 -9.33
C VAL A 265 10.04 19.26 -10.75
N MET A 266 9.98 18.23 -11.58
CA MET A 266 9.42 18.27 -12.93
C MET A 266 8.00 17.72 -12.91
N LEU A 267 7.08 18.44 -13.56
CA LEU A 267 5.68 18.04 -13.74
C LEU A 267 5.49 17.31 -15.06
N ILE A 268 4.80 16.17 -15.01
CA ILE A 268 4.35 15.43 -16.18
C ILE A 268 2.83 15.29 -16.12
N ASP A 269 2.17 15.78 -17.17
CA ASP A 269 0.71 15.70 -17.28
C ASP A 269 0.32 14.34 -17.87
N LEU A 270 -0.46 13.57 -17.12
CA LEU A 270 -1.06 12.32 -17.57
C LEU A 270 -2.51 12.57 -17.99
N PRO A 271 -2.94 12.08 -19.16
CA PRO A 271 -4.35 12.09 -19.53
C PRO A 271 -5.22 11.45 -18.44
N ALA A 272 -6.17 12.23 -17.91
CA ALA A 272 -7.13 11.77 -16.92
C ALA A 272 -8.55 11.86 -17.51
N TYR A 273 -9.31 10.77 -17.36
CA TYR A 273 -10.68 10.69 -17.83
C TYR A 273 -11.59 10.53 -16.63
N LEU A 274 -11.98 11.64 -16.04
CA LEU A 274 -13.00 11.62 -15.00
C LEU A 274 -14.36 11.46 -15.66
N ASP A 275 -15.15 10.53 -15.12
CA ASP A 275 -16.54 10.35 -15.51
C ASP A 275 -17.32 11.67 -15.38
N LYS A 276 -18.36 11.84 -16.20
CA LYS A 276 -19.23 13.04 -16.15
C LYS A 276 -19.91 13.18 -14.79
N ASP A 277 -20.19 12.07 -14.11
CA ASP A 277 -20.74 12.04 -12.75
C ASP A 277 -19.66 12.26 -11.67
N ARG A 278 -18.37 12.32 -12.07
CA ARG A 278 -17.17 12.53 -11.22
C ARG A 278 -17.12 11.63 -9.98
N ARG A 279 -17.62 10.39 -10.10
CA ARG A 279 -17.66 9.44 -8.98
C ARG A 279 -16.30 8.76 -8.79
N GLY A 280 -15.77 8.86 -7.59
CA GLY A 280 -14.53 8.21 -7.19
C GLY A 280 -13.32 8.68 -8.00
N ASN A 281 -12.35 7.79 -8.18
CA ASN A 281 -11.04 8.07 -8.79
C ASN A 281 -10.80 7.25 -10.07
N CYS A 282 -11.87 6.73 -10.70
CA CYS A 282 -11.75 6.02 -11.97
C CYS A 282 -11.09 6.90 -13.04
N GLY A 283 -10.07 6.37 -13.71
CA GLY A 283 -9.29 7.12 -14.70
C GLY A 283 -8.17 7.99 -14.13
N MET A 284 -8.00 8.03 -12.80
CA MET A 284 -6.87 8.71 -12.16
C MET A 284 -5.65 7.80 -12.10
N TYR A 285 -4.92 7.72 -13.22
CA TYR A 285 -3.66 6.95 -13.31
C TYR A 285 -2.57 7.46 -12.36
N THR A 286 -2.74 8.67 -11.82
CA THR A 286 -1.87 9.31 -10.84
C THR A 286 -1.97 8.71 -9.43
N ALA A 287 -2.99 7.90 -9.15
CA ALA A 287 -3.20 7.23 -7.85
C ALA A 287 -2.25 6.02 -7.66
N ILE A 288 -0.95 6.27 -7.85
CA ILE A 288 0.15 5.30 -7.91
C ILE A 288 0.64 4.98 -6.50
N LEU A 289 0.82 3.69 -6.21
CA LEU A 289 1.60 3.25 -5.07
C LEU A 289 3.07 3.13 -5.49
N ALA A 290 3.93 3.97 -4.93
CA ALA A 290 5.36 3.98 -5.23
C ALA A 290 6.17 3.35 -4.09
N THR A 291 7.09 2.44 -4.44
CA THR A 291 8.15 1.92 -3.55
C THR A 291 9.50 2.39 -4.06
N ASP A 292 10.60 1.86 -3.50
CA ASP A 292 11.94 2.32 -3.85
C ASP A 292 12.32 1.92 -5.28
N LYS A 293 11.83 0.77 -5.74
CA LYS A 293 12.14 0.21 -7.08
C LYS A 293 10.93 0.05 -7.99
N PHE A 294 9.70 0.08 -7.47
CA PHE A 294 8.50 -0.24 -8.22
C PHE A 294 7.46 0.88 -8.17
N LEU A 295 6.69 1.00 -9.24
CA LEU A 295 5.51 1.85 -9.33
C LEU A 295 4.31 0.99 -9.68
N TYR A 296 3.42 0.77 -8.72
CA TYR A 296 2.15 0.09 -8.96
C TYR A 296 1.15 1.11 -9.49
N VAL A 297 0.90 1.04 -10.80
CA VAL A 297 0.08 2.02 -11.54
C VAL A 297 -1.31 1.42 -11.76
N PRO A 298 -2.39 2.11 -11.35
CA PRO A 298 -3.73 1.62 -11.60
C PRO A 298 -4.04 1.66 -13.10
N VAL A 299 -4.56 0.57 -13.65
CA VAL A 299 -5.05 0.47 -15.03
C VAL A 299 -6.53 0.09 -15.01
N PHE A 300 -7.31 0.64 -15.96
CA PHE A 300 -8.78 0.59 -15.90
C PHE A 300 -9.40 -0.08 -17.12
N GLY A 301 -8.65 -0.21 -18.21
CA GLY A 301 -9.12 -0.72 -19.49
C GLY A 301 -9.34 -2.22 -19.56
N ASN A 302 -9.00 -3.00 -18.53
CA ASN A 302 -9.30 -4.44 -18.49
C ASN A 302 -10.71 -4.74 -17.96
N ASP A 303 -11.39 -3.77 -17.34
CA ASP A 303 -12.77 -3.92 -16.91
C ASP A 303 -13.74 -3.44 -18.03
N PRO A 304 -14.57 -4.32 -18.61
CA PRO A 304 -15.53 -3.95 -19.65
C PRO A 304 -16.52 -2.86 -19.22
N GLY A 305 -16.81 -2.75 -17.92
CA GLY A 305 -17.63 -1.69 -17.35
C GLY A 305 -17.03 -0.30 -17.53
N ASN A 306 -15.71 -0.20 -17.69
CA ASN A 306 -14.99 1.06 -17.89
C ASN A 306 -14.96 1.50 -19.37
N TRP A 307 -15.17 0.59 -20.32
CA TRP A 307 -15.08 0.90 -21.76
C TRP A 307 -16.11 1.92 -22.24
N LYS A 308 -17.34 1.83 -21.71
CA LYS A 308 -18.43 2.76 -22.04
C LYS A 308 -18.14 4.21 -21.63
N ARG A 309 -17.12 4.42 -20.78
CA ARG A 309 -16.71 5.73 -20.26
C ARG A 309 -15.41 6.24 -20.88
N GLY A 310 -14.88 5.55 -21.89
CA GLY A 310 -13.70 5.97 -22.65
C GLY A 310 -12.39 5.39 -22.14
N HIS A 311 -12.40 4.54 -21.10
CA HIS A 311 -11.22 3.79 -20.69
C HIS A 311 -10.97 2.62 -21.65
N SER A 312 -9.72 2.32 -21.96
CA SER A 312 -9.37 1.22 -22.85
C SER A 312 -7.98 0.69 -22.53
N THR A 313 -7.71 -0.55 -22.90
CA THR A 313 -6.36 -1.14 -22.78
C THR A 313 -5.31 -0.40 -23.61
N MET A 314 -5.72 0.30 -24.67
CA MET A 314 -4.83 1.18 -25.43
C MET A 314 -4.44 2.41 -24.60
N MET A 315 -5.40 3.01 -23.90
CA MET A 315 -5.11 4.13 -22.99
C MET A 315 -4.18 3.69 -21.87
N ASP A 316 -4.44 2.54 -21.24
CA ASP A 316 -3.57 1.99 -20.20
C ASP A 316 -2.13 1.87 -20.72
N LYS A 317 -1.92 1.32 -21.92
CA LYS A 317 -0.59 1.17 -22.54
C LYS A 317 0.11 2.51 -22.79
N ILE A 318 -0.62 3.53 -23.26
CA ILE A 318 -0.07 4.86 -23.50
C ILE A 318 0.42 5.47 -22.19
N ILE A 319 -0.41 5.41 -21.14
CA ILE A 319 -0.07 5.97 -19.83
C ILE A 319 1.10 5.24 -19.21
N ILE A 320 1.11 3.90 -19.25
CA ILE A 320 2.22 3.09 -18.75
C ILE A 320 3.51 3.48 -19.45
N HIS A 321 3.49 3.59 -20.78
CA HIS A 321 4.67 4.01 -21.55
C HIS A 321 5.15 5.42 -21.17
N MET A 322 4.22 6.38 -20.99
CA MET A 322 4.57 7.74 -20.53
C MET A 322 5.26 7.74 -19.16
N ILE A 323 4.85 6.86 -18.25
CA ILE A 323 5.50 6.72 -16.93
C ILE A 323 6.86 6.04 -17.08
N GLU A 324 6.95 4.93 -17.81
CA GLU A 324 8.17 4.14 -18.00
C GLU A 324 9.33 4.95 -18.57
N VAL A 325 9.07 5.81 -19.56
CA VAL A 325 10.13 6.64 -20.17
C VAL A 325 10.61 7.78 -19.27
N ASN A 326 9.92 8.04 -18.15
CA ASN A 326 10.19 9.13 -17.21
C ASN A 326 10.56 8.63 -15.80
N THR A 327 10.85 7.35 -15.61
CA THR A 327 11.24 6.82 -14.31
C THR A 327 12.31 5.74 -14.46
N ARG A 328 13.15 5.60 -13.44
CA ARG A 328 14.09 4.47 -13.32
C ARG A 328 13.47 3.25 -12.64
N LYS A 329 12.27 3.40 -12.10
CA LYS A 329 11.56 2.34 -11.38
C LYS A 329 10.85 1.41 -12.36
N THR A 330 10.68 0.15 -11.99
CA THR A 330 9.88 -0.78 -12.76
C THR A 330 8.40 -0.45 -12.60
N VAL A 331 7.71 -0.23 -13.72
CA VAL A 331 6.27 0.06 -13.73
C VAL A 331 5.49 -1.26 -13.74
N VAL A 332 4.53 -1.35 -12.83
CA VAL A 332 3.75 -2.57 -12.55
C VAL A 332 2.27 -2.21 -12.71
N PRO A 333 1.62 -2.57 -13.82
CA PRO A 333 0.20 -2.27 -14.02
C PRO A 333 -0.67 -3.12 -13.08
N VAL A 334 -1.61 -2.49 -12.39
CA VAL A 334 -2.56 -3.16 -11.49
C VAL A 334 -3.98 -2.88 -11.96
N ASN A 335 -4.70 -3.94 -12.33
CA ASN A 335 -6.07 -3.79 -12.80
C ASN A 335 -7.00 -3.40 -11.65
N VAL A 336 -7.59 -2.20 -11.72
CA VAL A 336 -8.54 -1.71 -10.70
C VAL A 336 -9.97 -1.89 -11.22
N PRO A 337 -10.79 -2.75 -10.60
CA PRO A 337 -12.18 -2.91 -10.98
C PRO A 337 -12.96 -1.60 -10.82
N ARG A 338 -13.95 -1.39 -11.69
CA ARG A 338 -14.81 -0.21 -11.67
C ARG A 338 -15.49 -0.01 -10.31
N THR A 339 -16.00 -1.10 -9.74
CA THR A 339 -16.67 -1.12 -8.42
C THR A 339 -15.77 -0.65 -7.28
N ILE A 340 -14.44 -0.76 -7.43
CA ILE A 340 -13.46 -0.25 -6.46
C ILE A 340 -13.18 1.24 -6.72
N CYS A 341 -12.85 1.62 -7.95
CA CYS A 341 -12.49 3.02 -8.24
C CYS A 341 -13.68 3.99 -8.10
N GLU A 342 -14.92 3.54 -8.35
CA GLU A 342 -16.12 4.37 -8.19
C GLU A 342 -16.38 4.74 -6.72
N ARG A 343 -15.84 3.95 -5.78
CA ARG A 343 -15.84 4.26 -4.35
C ARG A 343 -14.68 5.15 -3.91
N GLY A 344 -13.81 5.57 -4.83
CA GLY A 344 -12.65 6.40 -4.53
C GLY A 344 -11.53 5.66 -3.79
N ILE A 345 -11.50 4.33 -3.88
CA ILE A 345 -10.45 3.50 -3.29
C ILE A 345 -9.27 3.45 -4.29
N SER A 346 -8.07 3.84 -3.87
CA SER A 346 -6.86 3.76 -4.69
C SER A 346 -5.85 2.74 -4.18
N LEU A 347 -4.92 2.32 -5.05
CA LEU A 347 -3.80 1.48 -4.65
C LEU A 347 -3.00 2.11 -3.51
N ARG A 348 -2.85 3.44 -3.55
CA ARG A 348 -2.11 4.20 -2.54
C ARG A 348 -2.90 4.30 -1.23
N SER A 349 -4.21 4.52 -1.25
CA SER A 349 -5.01 4.61 -0.02
C SER A 349 -5.02 3.29 0.77
N LEU A 350 -5.04 2.16 0.06
CA LEU A 350 -5.03 0.81 0.63
C LEU A 350 -3.70 0.38 1.25
N ALA A 351 -2.60 1.11 1.01
CA ALA A 351 -1.25 0.62 1.25
C ALA A 351 -0.51 1.45 2.30
N TRP A 352 -0.11 0.79 3.40
CA TRP A 352 0.86 1.32 4.35
C TRP A 352 2.25 0.74 4.08
N THR A 353 3.14 1.57 3.54
CA THR A 353 4.49 1.16 3.15
C THR A 353 5.49 1.28 4.31
N LEU A 354 6.15 0.17 4.64
CA LEU A 354 7.16 0.04 5.68
C LEU A 354 8.52 -0.36 5.08
N ARG A 355 9.60 0.04 5.78
CA ARG A 355 11.00 -0.24 5.38
C ARG A 355 11.85 -0.65 6.58
N GLY A 356 12.98 -1.30 6.29
CA GLY A 356 14.00 -1.66 7.28
C GLY A 356 13.47 -2.50 8.43
N ASN A 357 14.02 -2.30 9.63
CA ASN A 357 13.72 -3.12 10.81
C ASN A 357 12.22 -3.20 11.16
N VAL A 358 11.44 -2.15 10.87
CA VAL A 358 10.00 -2.16 11.13
C VAL A 358 9.28 -3.11 10.17
N ALA A 359 9.65 -3.10 8.88
CA ALA A 359 9.14 -4.05 7.90
C ALA A 359 9.52 -5.49 8.28
N ASP A 360 10.78 -5.72 8.64
CA ASP A 360 11.26 -7.04 9.07
C ASP A 360 10.49 -7.57 10.27
N HIS A 361 10.22 -6.71 11.26
CA HIS A 361 9.45 -7.07 12.44
C HIS A 361 8.01 -7.48 12.09
N VAL A 362 7.32 -6.73 11.23
CA VAL A 362 5.95 -7.06 10.80
C VAL A 362 5.91 -8.36 10.00
N ILE A 363 6.91 -8.62 9.15
CA ILE A 363 7.04 -9.91 8.44
C ILE A 363 7.19 -11.07 9.44
N GLN A 364 7.97 -10.90 10.50
CA GLN A 364 8.12 -11.92 11.55
C GLN A 364 6.83 -12.15 12.33
N VAL A 365 6.04 -11.09 12.58
CA VAL A 365 4.70 -11.22 13.17
C VAL A 365 3.79 -12.08 12.30
N ALA A 366 3.76 -11.85 10.99
CA ALA A 366 2.95 -12.63 10.06
C ALA A 366 3.36 -14.11 10.07
N ARG A 367 4.66 -14.41 10.05
CA ARG A 367 5.18 -15.79 10.16
C ARG A 367 4.80 -16.49 11.47
N GLY A 368 4.64 -15.73 12.56
CA GLY A 368 4.19 -16.25 13.86
C GLY A 368 2.67 -16.38 14.00
N THR A 369 1.89 -15.81 13.09
CA THR A 369 0.42 -15.80 13.15
C THR A 369 -0.21 -17.19 12.97
N PRO A 370 0.25 -18.08 12.06
CA PRO A 370 -0.27 -19.44 11.95
C PRO A 370 -0.29 -20.18 13.29
N ALA A 371 0.77 -20.04 14.10
CA ALA A 371 0.86 -20.66 15.41
C ALA A 371 -0.20 -20.15 16.40
N LYS A 372 -0.71 -18.92 16.23
CA LYS A 372 -1.76 -18.32 17.06
C LYS A 372 -3.18 -18.61 16.58
N ILE A 373 -3.38 -18.90 15.29
CA ILE A 373 -4.71 -19.22 14.75
C ILE A 373 -5.14 -20.64 15.15
N PHE A 374 -4.17 -21.54 15.30
CA PHE A 374 -4.41 -22.95 15.65
C PHE A 374 -4.17 -23.30 17.13
N ALA A 375 -3.77 -22.34 17.96
CA ALA A 375 -3.70 -22.44 19.41
C ALA A 375 -4.99 -21.89 20.03
#